data_AF-A0A3P0XE36-F1
#
_entry.id   AF-A0A3P0XE36-F1
#
_cell.length_a   1.000
_cell.length_b   1.000
_cell.length_c   1.000
_cell.angle_alpha   90.00
_cell.angle_beta   90.00
_cell.angle_gamma   90.00
#
_symmetry.space_group_name_H-M   'P 1'
#
loop_
_entity.id
_entity.type
_entity.pdbx_description
1 polymer ?
#
loop_
_entity_poly.entity_id
_entity_poly.type
_entity_poly.pdbx_seq_one_letter_code
_entity_poly.pdbx_strand_id
1 'polypeptide(L)'
;MLRVGLTGGVGSGKSAVALVWAEAGVPVLEADALGRTLMQPGEPVFAAIVETFGPGVVDAEGRLDRAALARAAFDGGGLLQLNRIVHPAVIAAQEQALRRLESEGEHRLAVVESALIFEASGGLEAPTPAGAPADGVASAGEATVPGWRERFGRLVLVAAPEAMRVERFALRVGGPEAGPARREQLREDARRRMRAQIPESRKRALCDYVIENDRTLVLLRREALRVLAALRQDAERGG
;
A
#
# COMPACT_ATOMS: atom_id res chain seq x y z
N MET A 1 -21.35 -6.02 -7.35
CA MET A 1 -20.15 -6.76 -6.92
C MET A 1 -19.62 -6.11 -5.65
N LEU A 2 -19.27 -6.89 -4.62
CA LEU A 2 -18.64 -6.36 -3.41
C LEU A 2 -17.17 -6.01 -3.69
N ARG A 3 -16.79 -4.76 -3.42
CA ARG A 3 -15.40 -4.27 -3.56
C ARG A 3 -14.72 -4.31 -2.19
N VAL A 4 -13.61 -5.02 -2.08
CA VAL A 4 -12.85 -5.19 -0.83
C VAL A 4 -11.50 -4.51 -0.91
N GLY A 5 -11.18 -3.68 0.07
CA GLY A 5 -9.83 -3.14 0.24
C GLY A 5 -9.00 -4.05 1.16
N LEU A 6 -7.92 -4.63 0.64
CA LEU A 6 -6.94 -5.39 1.43
C LEU A 6 -5.75 -4.49 1.75
N THR A 7 -5.51 -4.22 3.03
CA THR A 7 -4.45 -3.33 3.49
C THR A 7 -3.67 -3.90 4.67
N GLY A 8 -2.65 -3.18 5.12
CA GLY A 8 -1.63 -3.67 6.03
C GLY A 8 -0.31 -2.94 5.84
N GLY A 9 0.45 -2.80 6.92
CA GLY A 9 1.71 -2.07 6.88
C GLY A 9 2.82 -2.83 6.17
N VAL A 10 4.01 -2.21 6.11
CA VAL A 10 5.23 -2.86 5.58
C VAL A 10 5.45 -4.20 6.29
N GLY A 11 5.74 -5.26 5.53
CA GLY A 11 6.08 -6.58 6.08
C GLY A 11 4.92 -7.37 6.71
N SER A 12 3.67 -6.88 6.63
CA SER A 12 2.53 -7.57 7.27
C SER A 12 2.06 -8.82 6.55
N GLY A 13 2.42 -9.03 5.28
CA GLY A 13 2.04 -10.22 4.50
C GLY A 13 0.76 -10.07 3.68
N LYS A 14 0.35 -8.83 3.36
CA LYS A 14 -0.76 -8.56 2.42
C LYS A 14 -0.68 -9.38 1.14
N SER A 15 0.46 -9.36 0.45
CA SER A 15 0.65 -10.10 -0.80
C SER A 15 0.47 -11.60 -0.63
N ALA A 16 0.80 -12.17 0.54
CA ALA A 16 0.56 -13.59 0.81
C ALA A 16 -0.95 -13.88 0.98
N VAL A 17 -1.70 -12.99 1.63
CA VAL A 17 -3.17 -13.11 1.70
C VAL A 17 -3.81 -12.93 0.33
N ALA A 18 -3.36 -11.94 -0.43
CA ALA A 18 -3.81 -11.69 -1.80
C ALA A 18 -3.62 -12.91 -2.70
N LEU A 19 -2.44 -13.56 -2.64
CA LEU A 19 -2.17 -14.80 -3.36
C LEU A 19 -3.14 -15.93 -2.96
N VAL A 20 -3.38 -16.13 -1.65
CA VAL A 20 -4.33 -17.15 -1.17
C VAL A 20 -5.74 -16.89 -1.71
N TRP A 21 -6.18 -15.63 -1.78
CA TRP A 21 -7.48 -15.27 -2.31
C TRP A 21 -7.57 -15.40 -3.84
N ALA A 22 -6.50 -15.04 -4.55
CA ALA A 22 -6.39 -15.25 -5.99
C ALA A 22 -6.47 -16.74 -6.35
N GLU A 23 -5.74 -17.61 -5.63
CA GLU A 23 -5.83 -19.07 -5.76
C GLU A 23 -7.24 -19.62 -5.46
N ALA A 24 -8.01 -18.93 -4.62
CA ALA A 24 -9.40 -19.27 -4.32
C ALA A 24 -10.41 -18.73 -5.36
N GLY A 25 -9.93 -18.16 -6.48
CA GLY A 25 -10.75 -17.67 -7.60
C GLY A 25 -11.29 -16.26 -7.41
N VAL A 26 -10.71 -15.44 -6.53
CA VAL A 26 -11.11 -14.05 -6.33
C VAL A 26 -10.21 -13.14 -7.17
N PRO A 27 -10.75 -12.25 -8.00
CA PRO A 27 -9.96 -11.23 -8.67
C PRO A 27 -9.26 -10.32 -7.65
N VAL A 28 -7.95 -10.17 -7.78
CA VAL A 28 -7.13 -9.27 -6.94
C VAL A 28 -6.42 -8.27 -7.85
N LEU A 29 -6.63 -6.99 -7.57
CA LEU A 29 -5.93 -5.87 -8.19
C LEU A 29 -4.83 -5.38 -7.25
N GLU A 30 -3.58 -5.65 -7.60
CA GLU A 30 -2.40 -5.17 -6.85
C GLU A 30 -2.08 -3.73 -7.24
N ALA A 31 -2.29 -2.78 -6.33
CA ALA A 31 -2.06 -1.35 -6.58
C ALA A 31 -0.60 -1.06 -6.96
N ASP A 32 0.35 -1.71 -6.29
CA ASP A 32 1.79 -1.55 -6.56
C ASP A 32 2.17 -2.12 -7.94
N ALA A 33 1.49 -3.17 -8.41
CA ALA A 33 1.70 -3.71 -9.75
C ALA A 33 1.14 -2.75 -10.81
N LEU A 34 -0.08 -2.26 -10.63
CA LEU A 34 -0.69 -1.26 -11.52
C LEU A 34 0.16 0.01 -11.62
N GLY A 35 0.63 0.53 -10.48
CA GLY A 35 1.53 1.69 -10.47
C GLY A 35 2.83 1.44 -11.25
N ARG A 36 3.42 0.25 -11.12
CA ARG A 36 4.62 -0.12 -11.89
C ARG A 36 4.37 -0.17 -13.39
N THR A 37 3.20 -0.65 -13.82
CA THR A 37 2.80 -0.67 -15.24
C THR A 37 2.61 0.74 -15.76
N LEU A 38 1.86 1.58 -15.06
CA LEU A 38 1.61 2.96 -15.46
C LEU A 38 2.88 3.81 -15.49
N MET A 39 3.92 3.44 -14.73
CA MET A 39 5.21 4.12 -14.73
C MET A 39 6.21 3.56 -15.76
N GLN A 40 5.79 2.70 -16.70
CA GLN A 40 6.67 2.23 -17.78
C GLN A 40 6.86 3.29 -18.88
N PRO A 41 7.97 3.27 -19.64
CA PRO A 41 8.16 4.13 -20.79
C PRO A 41 6.98 4.04 -21.78
N GLY A 42 6.53 5.19 -22.28
CA GLY A 42 5.36 5.30 -23.17
C GLY A 42 4.05 5.58 -22.46
N GLU A 43 3.99 5.43 -21.14
CA GLU A 43 2.79 5.75 -20.35
C GLU A 43 2.74 7.24 -19.95
N PRO A 44 1.53 7.83 -19.80
CA PRO A 44 1.37 9.23 -19.38
C PRO A 44 1.98 9.55 -18.01
N VAL A 45 1.91 8.59 -17.06
CA VAL A 45 2.46 8.77 -15.71
C VAL A 45 3.99 8.82 -15.76
N PHE A 46 4.62 8.03 -16.63
CA PHE A 46 6.07 8.11 -16.86
C PHE A 46 6.46 9.50 -17.37
N ALA A 47 5.78 10.01 -18.40
CA ALA A 47 6.07 11.33 -18.95
C ALA A 47 5.93 12.44 -17.91
N ALA A 48 4.86 12.41 -17.11
CA ALA A 48 4.63 13.39 -16.04
C ALA A 48 5.71 13.33 -14.93
N ILE A 49 6.20 12.13 -14.58
CA ILE A 49 7.32 11.97 -13.64
C ILE A 49 8.59 12.60 -14.21
N VAL A 50 8.94 12.32 -15.47
CA VAL A 50 10.15 12.87 -16.10
C VAL A 50 10.07 14.39 -16.23
N GLU A 51 8.91 14.93 -16.58
CA GLU A 51 8.68 16.39 -16.62
C GLU A 51 8.88 17.04 -15.25
N THR A 52 8.40 16.40 -14.19
CA THR A 52 8.44 16.95 -12.83
C THR A 52 9.80 16.83 -12.16
N PHE A 53 10.47 15.68 -12.31
CA PHE A 53 11.72 15.36 -11.61
C PHE A 53 12.96 15.51 -12.49
N GLY A 54 12.78 15.85 -13.77
CA GLY A 54 13.83 16.02 -14.75
C GLY A 54 14.35 14.69 -15.31
N PRO A 55 15.21 14.73 -16.34
CA PRO A 55 15.73 13.54 -17.01
C PRO A 55 16.62 12.66 -16.11
N GLY A 56 17.12 13.19 -15.00
CA GLY A 56 17.99 12.47 -14.07
C GLY A 56 17.32 11.29 -13.33
N VAL A 57 16.00 11.12 -13.45
CA VAL A 57 15.28 9.94 -12.93
C VAL A 57 15.13 8.82 -13.97
N VAL A 58 15.75 8.96 -15.14
CA VAL A 58 15.72 7.97 -16.23
C VAL A 58 17.10 7.30 -16.37
N ASP A 59 17.12 5.97 -16.47
CA ASP A 59 18.32 5.17 -16.70
C ASP A 59 18.80 5.23 -18.16
N ALA A 60 19.96 4.62 -18.45
CA ALA A 60 20.53 4.61 -19.79
C ALA A 60 19.66 3.86 -20.83
N GLU A 61 18.74 3.01 -20.37
CA GLU A 61 17.80 2.27 -21.20
C GLU A 61 16.46 2.98 -21.39
N GLY A 62 16.32 4.21 -20.87
CA GLY A 62 15.11 5.02 -21.01
C GLY A 62 13.99 4.66 -20.03
N ARG A 63 14.29 3.89 -18.97
CA ARG A 63 13.32 3.50 -17.92
C ARG A 63 13.54 4.33 -16.66
N LEU A 64 12.57 4.34 -15.74
CA LEU A 64 12.78 5.03 -14.46
C LEU A 64 13.86 4.33 -13.62
N ASP A 65 14.91 5.06 -13.27
CA ASP A 65 15.83 4.68 -12.21
C ASP A 65 15.11 4.83 -10.87
N ARG A 66 14.69 3.68 -10.31
CA ARG A 66 13.98 3.63 -9.02
C ARG A 66 14.77 4.24 -7.87
N ALA A 67 16.10 4.13 -7.89
CA ALA A 67 16.95 4.69 -6.85
C ALA A 67 17.07 6.22 -7.01
N ALA A 68 17.23 6.71 -8.24
CA ALA A 68 17.23 8.15 -8.51
C ALA A 68 15.89 8.80 -8.19
N LEU A 69 14.78 8.19 -8.63
CA LEU A 69 13.44 8.66 -8.31
C LEU A 69 13.17 8.63 -6.81
N ALA A 70 13.60 7.57 -6.10
CA ALA A 70 13.48 7.52 -4.65
C ALA A 70 14.25 8.64 -3.96
N ARG A 71 15.50 8.91 -4.37
CA ARG A 71 16.27 10.06 -3.84
C ARG A 71 15.56 11.38 -4.11
N ALA A 72 15.11 11.60 -5.34
CA ALA A 72 14.42 12.84 -5.72
C ALA A 72 13.10 13.04 -4.95
N ALA A 73 12.33 11.98 -4.74
CA ALA A 73 11.05 12.04 -4.05
C ALA A 73 11.20 12.10 -2.51
N PHE A 74 12.05 11.28 -1.92
CA PHE A 74 12.16 11.16 -0.46
C PHE A 74 13.20 12.11 0.14
N ASP A 75 14.39 12.20 -0.45
CA ASP A 75 15.46 13.06 0.07
C ASP A 75 15.30 14.50 -0.44
N GLY A 76 14.82 14.66 -1.68
CA GLY A 76 14.54 15.96 -2.31
C GLY A 76 13.18 16.57 -1.94
N GLY A 77 12.39 15.95 -1.07
CA GLY A 77 11.09 16.46 -0.64
C GLY A 77 9.98 16.39 -1.70
N GLY A 78 10.22 15.72 -2.83
CA GLY A 78 9.29 15.62 -3.95
C GLY A 78 8.15 14.59 -3.79
N LEU A 79 8.02 13.95 -2.64
CA LEU A 79 7.07 12.85 -2.41
C LEU A 79 5.62 13.27 -2.68
N LEU A 80 5.25 14.51 -2.32
CA LEU A 80 3.91 15.01 -2.56
C LEU A 80 3.63 15.17 -4.06
N GLN A 81 4.58 15.68 -4.84
CA GLN A 81 4.46 15.78 -6.30
C GLN A 81 4.34 14.39 -6.93
N LEU A 82 5.19 13.44 -6.52
CA LEU A 82 5.13 12.07 -7.03
C LEU A 82 3.77 11.43 -6.75
N ASN A 83 3.25 11.58 -5.53
CA ASN A 83 1.96 11.02 -5.16
C ASN A 83 0.80 11.67 -5.93
N ARG A 84 0.86 12.98 -6.21
CA ARG A 84 -0.15 13.69 -7.02
C ARG A 84 -0.19 13.21 -8.47
N ILE A 85 0.92 12.70 -8.99
CA ILE A 85 0.99 12.12 -10.33
C ILE A 85 0.49 10.67 -10.32
N VAL A 86 0.99 9.86 -9.38
CA VAL A 86 0.79 8.41 -9.39
C VAL A 86 -0.58 8.00 -8.83
N HIS A 87 -1.02 8.57 -7.71
CA HIS A 87 -2.23 8.11 -7.03
C HIS A 87 -3.49 8.23 -7.90
N PRO A 88 -3.78 9.39 -8.56
CA PRO A 88 -4.98 9.51 -9.39
C PRO A 88 -5.00 8.51 -10.54
N ALA A 89 -3.85 8.28 -11.19
CA ALA A 89 -3.74 7.34 -12.30
C ALA A 89 -3.96 5.89 -11.86
N VAL A 90 -3.37 5.48 -10.73
CA VAL A 90 -3.58 4.14 -10.15
C VAL A 90 -5.03 3.94 -9.74
N ILE A 91 -5.66 4.94 -9.12
CA ILE A 91 -7.08 4.88 -8.73
C ILE A 91 -7.96 4.75 -9.98
N ALA A 92 -7.73 5.55 -11.02
CA ALA A 92 -8.48 5.46 -12.27
C ALA A 92 -8.36 4.07 -12.92
N ALA A 93 -7.15 3.50 -12.95
CA ALA A 93 -6.91 2.16 -13.48
C ALA A 93 -7.61 1.07 -12.65
N GLN A 94 -7.60 1.18 -11.33
CA GLN A 94 -8.35 0.29 -10.44
C GLN A 94 -9.86 0.36 -10.72
N GLU A 95 -10.42 1.56 -10.82
CA GLU A 95 -11.85 1.73 -11.11
C GLU A 95 -12.23 1.19 -12.50
N GLN A 96 -11.36 1.34 -13.50
CA GLN A 96 -11.57 0.76 -14.82
C GLN A 96 -11.57 -0.77 -14.78
N ALA A 97 -10.60 -1.37 -14.08
CA ALA A 97 -10.53 -2.82 -13.93
C ALA A 97 -11.73 -3.38 -13.15
N LEU A 98 -12.16 -2.71 -12.09
CA LEU A 98 -13.35 -3.10 -11.32
C LEU A 98 -14.63 -3.01 -12.15
N ARG A 99 -14.82 -1.93 -12.93
CA ARG A 99 -15.97 -1.81 -13.83
C ARG A 99 -16.00 -2.91 -14.89
N ARG A 100 -14.84 -3.31 -15.41
CA ARG A 100 -14.73 -4.42 -16.36
C ARG A 100 -15.20 -5.73 -15.72
N LEU A 101 -14.67 -6.06 -14.54
CA LEU A 101 -15.09 -7.25 -13.78
C LEU A 101 -16.60 -7.23 -13.46
N GLU A 102 -17.15 -6.06 -13.13
CA GLU A 102 -18.59 -5.89 -12.90
C GLU A 102 -19.40 -6.15 -14.18
N SER A 103 -18.94 -5.67 -15.33
CA SER A 103 -19.63 -5.86 -16.61
C SER A 103 -19.58 -7.29 -17.14
N GLU A 104 -18.54 -8.04 -16.81
CA GLU A 104 -18.41 -9.47 -17.14
C GLU A 104 -19.40 -10.31 -16.30
N GLY A 105 -19.75 -9.85 -15.09
CA GLY A 105 -20.80 -10.44 -14.25
C GLY A 105 -20.43 -11.79 -13.58
N GLU A 106 -19.21 -12.28 -13.80
CA GLU A 106 -18.74 -13.58 -13.30
C GLU A 106 -18.38 -13.56 -11.80
N HIS A 107 -18.07 -12.38 -11.27
CA HIS A 107 -17.55 -12.23 -9.91
C HIS A 107 -18.48 -11.42 -9.02
N ARG A 108 -18.85 -12.00 -7.87
CA ARG A 108 -19.60 -11.28 -6.81
C ARG A 108 -18.69 -10.46 -5.89
N LEU A 109 -17.39 -10.70 -5.92
CA LEU A 109 -16.37 -10.13 -5.04
C LEU A 109 -15.10 -9.82 -5.83
N ALA A 110 -14.51 -8.65 -5.62
CA ALA A 110 -13.15 -8.34 -6.08
C ALA A 110 -12.37 -7.60 -4.99
N VAL A 111 -11.04 -7.76 -5.01
CA VAL A 111 -10.13 -7.21 -4.00
C VAL A 111 -9.18 -6.21 -4.64
N VAL A 112 -8.97 -5.07 -3.98
CA VAL A 112 -7.85 -4.16 -4.27
C VAL A 112 -6.85 -4.28 -3.13
N GLU A 113 -5.66 -4.79 -3.42
CA GLU A 113 -4.55 -4.84 -2.48
C GLU A 113 -3.75 -3.55 -2.57
N SER A 114 -3.64 -2.84 -1.44
CA SER A 114 -2.85 -1.61 -1.36
C SER A 114 -2.32 -1.37 0.04
N ALA A 115 -1.02 -1.06 0.12
CA ALA A 115 -0.40 -0.55 1.34
C ALA A 115 -0.92 0.85 1.73
N LEU A 116 -1.51 1.59 0.80
CA LEU A 116 -1.82 3.02 0.91
C LEU A 116 -3.32 3.34 0.96
N ILE A 117 -4.20 2.38 1.29
CA ILE A 117 -5.66 2.64 1.35
C ILE A 117 -6.00 3.85 2.24
N PHE A 118 -5.36 3.93 3.41
CA PHE A 118 -5.60 5.01 4.37
C PHE A 118 -4.65 6.20 4.21
N GLU A 119 -3.58 6.03 3.45
CA GLU A 119 -2.47 6.97 3.43
C GLU A 119 -2.71 7.96 2.28
N ALA A 120 -3.28 9.14 2.56
CA ALA A 120 -2.87 10.28 1.76
C ALA A 120 -1.66 10.90 2.43
N SER A 121 -0.68 11.24 1.61
CA SER A 121 0.45 12.04 2.03
C SER A 121 -0.06 13.39 2.56
N GLY A 122 -0.12 13.50 3.87
CA GLY A 122 -0.11 14.74 4.63
C GLY A 122 1.15 14.73 5.46
N GLY A 123 2.06 15.63 5.10
CA GLY A 123 3.24 16.05 5.85
C GLY A 123 3.89 14.99 6.75
N LEU A 124 5.00 14.43 6.30
CA LEU A 124 6.12 14.33 7.24
C LEU A 124 6.44 15.77 7.66
N GLU A 125 5.90 16.22 8.80
CA GLU A 125 6.42 17.41 9.45
C GLU A 125 7.90 17.16 9.74
N ALA A 126 8.76 18.05 9.23
CA ALA A 126 10.14 18.12 9.68
C ALA A 126 10.16 18.32 11.20
N PRO A 127 11.14 17.77 11.94
CA PRO A 127 11.19 17.94 13.38
C PRO A 127 11.20 19.43 13.72
N THR A 128 10.20 19.87 14.47
CA THR A 128 10.16 21.22 15.03
C THR A 128 11.40 21.41 15.91
N PRO A 129 12.22 22.47 15.69
CA PRO A 129 13.31 22.76 16.61
C PRO A 129 12.72 23.00 18.00
N ALA A 130 13.35 22.41 19.02
CA ALA A 130 12.90 22.49 20.41
C ALA A 130 12.76 23.95 20.86
N GLY A 131 11.53 24.38 21.19
CA GLY A 131 11.29 25.68 21.83
C GLY A 131 10.09 26.53 21.37
N ALA A 132 9.17 26.05 20.54
CA ALA A 132 7.96 26.81 20.20
C ALA A 132 6.84 26.63 21.27
N PRO A 133 6.11 27.70 21.65
CA PRO A 133 5.17 27.66 22.75
C PRO A 133 3.91 26.87 22.41
N ALA A 134 3.43 26.10 23.39
CA ALA A 134 2.22 25.30 23.31
C ALA A 134 1.01 26.14 23.66
N ASP A 135 0.38 26.78 22.66
CA ASP A 135 -0.98 27.31 22.80
C ASP A 135 -1.68 27.31 21.43
N GLY A 136 -2.73 26.50 21.32
CA GLY A 136 -3.59 26.44 20.13
C GLY A 136 -3.74 25.01 19.59
N VAL A 137 -4.81 24.34 20.01
CA VAL A 137 -5.25 23.07 19.41
C VAL A 137 -5.73 23.34 17.99
N ALA A 138 -4.80 23.33 17.03
CA ALA A 138 -5.11 23.15 15.62
C ALA A 138 -5.17 21.63 15.37
N SER A 139 -6.36 21.12 15.05
CA SER A 139 -6.56 19.72 14.67
C SER A 139 -5.74 19.43 13.41
N ALA A 140 -4.71 18.59 13.55
CA ALA A 140 -3.87 18.12 12.45
C ALA A 140 -4.74 17.58 11.30
N GLY A 141 -4.67 18.27 10.16
CA GLY A 141 -5.47 17.97 8.96
C GLY A 141 -5.24 16.54 8.47
N GLU A 142 -6.33 15.78 8.41
CA GLU A 142 -6.36 14.39 7.96
C GLU A 142 -6.05 14.29 6.46
N ALA A 143 -4.82 13.97 6.12
CA ALA A 143 -4.52 13.48 4.79
C ALA A 143 -4.90 11.99 4.73
N THR A 144 -6.14 11.74 4.34
CA THR A 144 -6.54 10.46 3.74
C THR A 144 -6.89 10.69 2.27
N VAL A 145 -6.74 9.67 1.42
CA VAL A 145 -7.07 9.82 -0.01
C VAL A 145 -8.57 10.14 -0.09
N PRO A 146 -9.00 11.29 -0.65
CA PRO A 146 -10.41 11.65 -0.63
C PRO A 146 -11.30 10.52 -1.17
N GLY A 147 -12.40 10.21 -0.47
CA GLY A 147 -13.35 9.17 -0.87
C GLY A 147 -12.88 7.72 -0.71
N TRP A 148 -11.74 7.44 -0.06
CA TRP A 148 -11.21 6.08 0.04
C TRP A 148 -12.18 5.06 0.67
N ARG A 149 -13.01 5.48 1.66
CA ARG A 149 -14.03 4.62 2.28
C ARG A 149 -15.17 4.30 1.33
N GLU A 150 -15.54 5.23 0.47
CA GLU A 150 -16.68 5.10 -0.44
C GLU A 150 -16.40 4.09 -1.56
N ARG A 151 -15.12 3.82 -1.83
CA ARG A 151 -14.67 2.88 -2.87
C ARG A 151 -14.79 1.41 -2.47
N PHE A 152 -14.85 1.12 -1.17
CA PHE A 152 -14.81 -0.24 -0.65
C PHE A 152 -16.01 -0.51 0.25
N GLY A 153 -16.78 -1.56 -0.07
CA GLY A 153 -17.87 -2.02 0.79
C GLY A 153 -17.38 -2.75 2.03
N ARG A 154 -16.15 -3.30 1.98
CA ARG A 154 -15.45 -3.90 3.12
C ARG A 154 -13.94 -3.61 3.07
N LEU A 155 -13.35 -3.55 4.24
CA LEU A 155 -11.92 -3.34 4.45
C LEU A 155 -11.34 -4.45 5.31
N VAL A 156 -10.21 -5.01 4.88
CA VAL A 156 -9.49 -6.06 5.58
C VAL A 156 -8.08 -5.60 5.90
N LEU A 157 -7.73 -5.64 7.18
CA LEU A 157 -6.36 -5.40 7.64
C LEU A 157 -5.61 -6.73 7.78
N VAL A 158 -4.44 -6.83 7.16
CA VAL A 158 -3.43 -7.84 7.50
C VAL A 158 -2.47 -7.22 8.50
N ALA A 159 -2.52 -7.72 9.73
CA ALA A 159 -1.71 -7.26 10.85
C ALA A 159 -0.61 -8.28 11.17
N ALA A 160 0.47 -7.81 11.78
CA ALA A 160 1.55 -8.67 12.28
C ALA A 160 2.37 -7.91 13.33
N PRO A 161 2.99 -8.59 14.30
CA PRO A 161 3.89 -7.96 15.25
C PRO A 161 5.00 -7.17 14.56
N GLU A 162 5.31 -5.98 15.06
CA GLU A 162 6.32 -5.08 14.46
C GLU A 162 7.66 -5.79 14.24
N ALA A 163 8.14 -6.52 15.25
CA ALA A 163 9.40 -7.26 15.16
C ALA A 163 9.42 -8.20 13.94
N MET A 164 8.34 -8.95 13.71
CA MET A 164 8.24 -9.84 12.54
C MET A 164 8.17 -9.07 11.23
N ARG A 165 7.44 -7.95 11.20
CA ARG A 165 7.33 -7.10 10.01
C ARG A 165 8.68 -6.52 9.60
N VAL A 166 9.47 -6.07 10.58
CA VAL A 166 10.83 -5.54 10.38
C VAL A 166 11.75 -6.61 9.81
N GLU A 167 11.77 -7.82 10.39
CA GLU A 167 12.59 -8.93 9.87
C GLU A 167 12.15 -9.36 8.47
N ARG A 168 10.84 -9.51 8.23
CA ARG A 168 10.30 -9.86 6.90
C ARG A 168 10.69 -8.85 5.84
N PHE A 169 10.67 -7.56 6.17
CA PHE A 169 11.13 -6.52 5.27
C PHE A 169 12.63 -6.64 4.97
N ALA A 170 13.45 -6.75 6.02
CA ALA A 170 14.91 -6.83 5.87
C ALA A 170 15.33 -8.05 5.05
N LEU A 171 14.73 -9.22 5.28
CA LEU A 171 14.99 -10.43 4.50
C LEU A 171 14.57 -10.28 3.03
N ARG A 172 13.40 -9.70 2.78
CA ARG A 172 12.88 -9.52 1.41
C ARG A 172 13.73 -8.55 0.60
N VAL A 173 14.19 -7.45 1.19
CA VAL A 173 14.94 -6.41 0.49
C VAL A 173 16.44 -6.74 0.42
N GLY A 174 16.99 -7.33 1.48
CA GLY A 174 18.40 -7.68 1.56
C GLY A 174 18.76 -8.97 0.84
N GLY A 175 17.79 -9.88 0.68
CA GLY A 175 18.07 -11.23 0.19
C GLY A 175 18.82 -12.09 1.22
N PRO A 176 19.10 -13.36 0.90
CA PRO A 176 19.69 -14.31 1.83
C PRO A 176 21.15 -13.99 2.18
N GLU A 177 21.87 -13.31 1.30
CA GLU A 177 23.32 -13.08 1.43
C GLU A 177 23.70 -11.75 2.10
N ALA A 178 22.72 -10.91 2.48
CA ALA A 178 23.01 -9.62 3.09
C ALA A 178 23.85 -9.76 4.37
N GLY A 179 24.97 -9.03 4.49
CA GLY A 179 25.78 -9.03 5.71
C GLY A 179 25.05 -8.43 6.94
N PRO A 180 25.56 -8.62 8.17
CA PRO A 180 24.94 -8.13 9.40
C PRO A 180 24.67 -6.61 9.40
N ALA A 181 25.64 -5.80 8.98
CA ALA A 181 25.51 -4.34 8.91
C ALA A 181 24.40 -3.89 7.93
N ARG A 182 24.35 -4.52 6.75
CA ARG A 182 23.30 -4.24 5.76
C ARG A 182 21.93 -4.62 6.27
N ARG A 183 21.80 -5.75 6.97
CA ARG A 183 20.54 -6.17 7.59
C ARG A 183 20.05 -5.15 8.62
N GLU A 184 20.92 -4.62 9.47
CA GLU A 184 20.50 -3.63 10.46
C GLU A 184 20.04 -2.32 9.79
N GLN A 185 20.76 -1.85 8.78
CA GLN A 185 20.34 -0.68 7.99
C GLN A 185 18.93 -0.88 7.38
N LEU A 186 18.63 -2.07 6.88
CA LEU A 186 17.31 -2.39 6.33
C LEU A 186 16.22 -2.48 7.41
N ARG A 187 16.55 -2.92 8.62
CA ARG A 187 15.60 -2.89 9.75
C ARG A 187 15.27 -1.47 10.18
N GLU A 188 16.28 -0.60 10.25
CA GLU A 188 16.08 0.82 10.51
C GLU A 188 15.23 1.48 9.42
N ASP A 189 15.48 1.14 8.15
CA ASP A 189 14.64 1.57 7.03
C ASP A 189 13.18 1.11 7.19
N ALA A 190 12.96 -0.15 7.57
CA ALA A 190 11.63 -0.67 7.85
C ALA A 190 10.92 0.12 8.95
N ARG A 191 11.59 0.34 10.09
CA ARG A 191 11.05 1.10 11.22
C ARG A 191 10.74 2.54 10.82
N ARG A 192 11.60 3.19 10.02
CA ARG A 192 11.37 4.55 9.50
C ARG A 192 10.09 4.59 8.66
N ARG A 193 9.91 3.63 7.75
CA ARG A 193 8.69 3.53 6.94
C ARG A 193 7.46 3.32 7.81
N MET A 194 7.52 2.45 8.81
CA MET A 194 6.38 2.19 9.71
C MET A 194 5.96 3.42 10.51
N ARG A 195 6.91 4.23 10.98
CA ARG A 195 6.61 5.49 11.69
C ARG A 195 5.91 6.54 10.82
N ALA A 196 6.12 6.49 9.50
CA ALA A 196 5.42 7.37 8.56
C ALA A 196 4.00 6.89 8.22
N GLN A 197 3.60 5.69 8.69
CA GLN A 197 2.26 5.14 8.46
C GLN A 197 1.33 5.46 9.62
N ILE A 198 0.03 5.49 9.32
CA ILE A 198 -1.00 5.53 10.35
C ILE A 198 -0.81 4.34 11.33
N PRO A 199 -0.88 4.55 12.66
CA PRO A 199 -0.73 3.49 13.64
C PRO A 199 -1.66 2.30 13.40
N GLU A 200 -1.19 1.09 13.69
CA GLU A 200 -1.96 -0.13 13.44
C GLU A 200 -3.28 -0.15 14.23
N SER A 201 -3.30 0.38 15.46
CA SER A 201 -4.52 0.52 16.26
C SER A 201 -5.61 1.32 15.54
N ARG A 202 -5.22 2.42 14.87
CA ARG A 202 -6.13 3.22 14.05
C ARG A 202 -6.55 2.48 12.79
N LYS A 203 -5.64 1.75 12.13
CA LYS A 203 -5.99 0.88 10.98
C LYS A 203 -7.02 -0.20 11.38
N ARG A 204 -6.83 -0.83 12.55
CA ARG A 204 -7.77 -1.83 13.11
C ARG A 204 -9.16 -1.25 13.32
N ALA A 205 -9.26 -0.04 13.87
CA ALA A 205 -10.54 0.63 14.10
C ALA A 205 -11.28 1.01 12.80
N LEU A 206 -10.58 1.07 11.67
CA LEU A 206 -11.14 1.44 10.37
C LEU A 206 -11.50 0.24 9.49
N CYS A 207 -11.08 -0.98 9.84
CA CYS A 207 -11.31 -2.19 9.07
C CYS A 207 -12.45 -3.04 9.64
N ASP A 208 -13.20 -3.69 8.76
CA ASP A 208 -14.28 -4.61 9.12
C ASP A 208 -13.73 -5.97 9.56
N TYR A 209 -12.62 -6.40 8.94
CA TYR A 209 -11.96 -7.67 9.25
C TYR A 209 -10.47 -7.46 9.52
N VAL A 210 -9.93 -8.29 10.40
CA VAL A 210 -8.49 -8.39 10.65
C VAL A 210 -8.03 -9.84 10.43
N ILE A 211 -6.89 -9.99 9.75
CA ILE A 211 -6.15 -11.24 9.60
C ILE A 211 -4.82 -11.08 10.36
N GLU A 212 -4.62 -11.90 11.38
CA GLU A 212 -3.38 -11.93 12.15
C GLU A 212 -2.32 -12.80 11.47
N ASN A 213 -1.19 -12.19 11.11
CA ASN A 213 -0.05 -12.86 10.51
C ASN A 213 1.14 -12.91 11.47
N ASP A 214 0.91 -13.56 12.62
CA ASP A 214 1.82 -13.71 13.75
C ASP A 214 2.45 -15.11 13.86
N ARG A 215 2.03 -16.05 13.00
CA ARG A 215 2.42 -17.47 13.05
C ARG A 215 2.88 -18.00 11.69
N THR A 216 2.57 -19.25 11.39
CA THR A 216 3.01 -19.97 10.18
C THR A 216 2.17 -19.61 8.95
N LEU A 217 2.72 -19.84 7.75
CA LEU A 217 1.99 -19.64 6.49
C LEU A 217 0.73 -20.51 6.39
N VAL A 218 0.74 -21.70 7.00
CA VAL A 218 -0.44 -22.59 7.06
C VAL A 218 -1.57 -21.94 7.85
N LEU A 219 -1.26 -21.33 9.00
CA LEU A 219 -2.25 -20.63 9.81
C LEU A 219 -2.72 -19.34 9.14
N LEU A 220 -1.82 -18.59 8.49
CA LEU A 220 -2.18 -17.43 7.67
C LEU A 220 -3.17 -17.83 6.57
N ARG A 221 -2.89 -18.92 5.83
CA ARG A 221 -3.77 -19.42 4.78
C ARG A 221 -5.16 -19.77 5.32
N ARG A 222 -5.21 -20.48 6.45
CA ARG A 222 -6.48 -20.84 7.11
C ARG A 222 -7.28 -19.60 7.50
N GLU A 223 -6.62 -18.60 8.08
CA GLU A 223 -7.28 -17.37 8.51
C GLU A 223 -7.74 -16.52 7.33
N ALA A 224 -6.92 -16.39 6.28
CA ALA A 224 -7.29 -15.74 5.04
C ALA A 224 -8.53 -16.38 4.40
N LEU A 225 -8.60 -17.72 4.35
CA LEU A 225 -9.76 -18.43 3.82
C LEU A 225 -11.01 -18.26 4.71
N ARG A 226 -10.85 -18.21 6.04
CA ARG A 226 -11.96 -17.92 6.97
C ARG A 226 -12.55 -16.54 6.70
N VAL A 227 -11.72 -15.50 6.58
CA VAL A 227 -12.18 -14.14 6.28
C VAL A 227 -12.80 -14.08 4.89
N LEU A 228 -12.22 -14.77 3.91
CA LEU A 228 -12.80 -14.83 2.56
C LEU A 228 -14.20 -15.45 2.56
N ALA A 229 -14.43 -16.51 3.35
CA ALA A 229 -15.76 -17.10 3.48
C ALA A 229 -16.79 -16.10 4.03
N ALA A 230 -16.41 -15.28 5.03
CA ALA A 230 -17.28 -14.22 5.55
C ALA A 230 -17.55 -13.12 4.49
N LEU A 231 -16.53 -12.71 3.74
CA LEU A 231 -16.69 -11.74 2.65
C LEU A 231 -17.60 -12.24 1.53
N ARG A 232 -17.57 -13.54 1.22
CA ARG A 232 -18.50 -14.15 0.26
C ARG A 232 -19.95 -14.09 0.74
N GLN A 233 -20.19 -14.35 2.03
CA GLN A 233 -21.52 -14.19 2.62
C GLN A 233 -21.99 -12.72 2.60
N ASP A 234 -21.09 -11.77 2.86
CA ASP A 234 -21.41 -10.34 2.73
C ASP A 234 -21.78 -9.96 1.28
N ALA A 235 -21.05 -10.51 0.30
CA ALA A 235 -21.32 -10.28 -1.11
C ALA A 235 -22.66 -10.88 -1.59
N GLU A 236 -23.14 -11.94 -0.94
CA GLU A 236 -24.46 -12.53 -1.19
C GLU A 236 -25.61 -11.72 -0.59
N ARG A 237 -25.39 -11.08 0.57
CA ARG A 237 -26.41 -10.29 1.27
C ARG A 237 -26.61 -8.88 0.72
N GLY A 238 -25.60 -8.33 0.06
CA GLY A 238 -25.61 -6.98 -0.52
C GLY A 238 -25.98 -6.93 -2.01
N GLY A 239 -26.48 -8.04 -2.58
CA GLY A 239 -26.90 -8.17 -3.98
C GLY A 239 -28.41 -8.16 -4.17
#